data_AF-A0A1C5W482-F1
#
_entry.id   AF-A0A1C5W482-F1
#
_cell.length_a   1.000
_cell.length_b   1.000
_cell.length_c   1.000
_cell.angle_alpha   90.00
_cell.angle_beta   90.00
_cell.angle_gamma   90.00
#
_symmetry.space_group_name_H-M   'P 1'
#
loop_
_entity.id
_entity.type
_entity.pdbx_description
1 polymer ?
#
loop_
_entity_poly.entity_id
_entity_poly.type
_entity_poly.pdbx_seq_one_letter_code
_entity_poly.pdbx_strand_id
1 'polypeptide(L)'
;MKKAVKRLLVLFLALTFIVTDLAVAPVTAQAAGTLKFTKSVALMKGEEIGHVIINSVRSDKVLGLKSSNTNVVSVKKMPFLDDYTLTLKAKKTGTSIISFKVKRKNGKTYSFKSKVTVHNYSNPLNVCKFGRKDYKKSFDKKTMVPVAKGYPRKAKVCITAKKGYKIVAIYYSEHGTGRQRKIKNGSTVILDGEHYLQILYKNTSKNYVSSVYLDGYWM
;
A
#
# COMPACT_ATOMS: atom_id res chain seq x y z
N MET A 1 13.33 27.89 -14.91
CA MET A 1 12.46 26.69 -14.91
C MET A 1 13.05 25.70 -15.92
N LYS A 2 13.65 24.55 -15.61
CA LYS A 2 13.12 23.34 -14.96
C LYS A 2 14.31 22.50 -14.47
N LYS A 3 14.62 22.54 -13.17
CA LYS A 3 15.56 21.59 -12.51
C LYS A 3 14.98 21.06 -11.18
N ALA A 4 13.66 21.05 -11.05
CA ALA A 4 12.94 20.62 -9.84
C ALA A 4 12.25 19.25 -9.99
N VAL A 5 12.62 18.43 -10.99
CA VAL A 5 11.89 17.18 -11.32
C VAL A 5 12.56 15.91 -10.76
N LYS A 6 13.75 15.97 -10.12
CA LYS A 6 14.54 14.74 -9.89
C LYS A 6 14.51 14.10 -8.49
N ARG A 7 13.64 14.51 -7.58
CA ARG A 7 13.40 13.76 -6.32
C ARG A 7 11.95 13.83 -5.87
N LEU A 8 11.04 13.36 -6.72
CA LEU A 8 9.71 12.97 -6.23
C LEU A 8 9.93 11.74 -5.34
N LEU A 9 9.93 11.98 -4.03
CA LEU A 9 9.91 10.94 -3.01
C LEU A 9 8.59 10.19 -3.20
N VAL A 10 8.63 9.06 -3.91
CA VAL A 10 7.41 8.33 -4.23
C VAL A 10 6.86 7.66 -2.97
N LEU A 11 5.88 8.31 -2.33
CA LEU A 11 5.03 7.67 -1.34
C LEU A 11 4.03 6.77 -2.09
N PHE A 12 4.35 5.49 -2.20
CA PHE A 12 3.42 4.51 -2.75
C PHE A 12 2.36 4.13 -1.72
N LEU A 13 1.11 4.42 -2.05
CA LEU A 13 -0.06 4.04 -1.27
C LEU A 13 -0.41 2.58 -1.61
N ALA A 14 -0.05 1.65 -0.72
CA ALA A 14 -0.53 0.26 -0.76
C ALA A 14 -2.02 0.22 -0.44
N LEU A 15 -2.87 0.47 -1.43
CA LEU A 15 -4.32 0.60 -1.27
C LEU A 15 -4.98 -0.78 -1.24
N THR A 16 -5.04 -1.42 -0.08
CA THR A 16 -5.75 -2.70 0.09
C THR A 16 -7.26 -2.47 0.24
N PHE A 17 -7.98 -2.31 -0.88
CA PHE A 17 -9.44 -2.33 -0.89
C PHE A 17 -10.00 -3.71 -1.21
N ILE A 18 -10.82 -4.25 -0.31
CA ILE A 18 -11.87 -5.21 -0.67
C ILE A 18 -13.01 -4.33 -1.19
N VAL A 19 -13.14 -4.22 -2.52
CA VAL A 19 -14.26 -3.52 -3.15
C VAL A 19 -15.46 -4.46 -3.12
N THR A 20 -16.47 -4.12 -2.34
CA THR A 20 -17.85 -4.57 -2.58
C THR A 20 -18.50 -3.53 -3.48
N ASP A 21 -19.19 -3.99 -4.52
CA ASP A 21 -19.79 -3.21 -5.62
C ASP A 21 -20.32 -1.83 -5.21
N LEU A 22 -19.87 -0.81 -5.94
CA LEU A 22 -20.47 0.52 -5.93
C LEU A 22 -21.13 0.75 -7.28
N ALA A 23 -22.46 0.58 -7.30
CA ALA A 23 -23.29 1.11 -8.37
C ALA A 23 -23.13 2.65 -8.38
N VAL A 24 -22.91 3.22 -9.56
CA VAL A 24 -22.70 4.64 -9.77
C VAL A 24 -24.04 5.37 -9.54
N ALA A 25 -24.14 6.13 -8.46
CA ALA A 25 -25.26 7.04 -8.19
C ALA A 25 -24.87 8.49 -8.54
N PRO A 26 -25.83 9.33 -9.00
CA PRO A 26 -25.54 10.67 -9.50
C PRO A 26 -25.11 11.64 -8.39
N VAL A 27 -24.42 12.71 -8.82
CA VAL A 27 -23.78 13.76 -8.00
C VAL A 27 -24.83 14.56 -7.23
N THR A 28 -25.31 13.99 -6.13
CA THR A 28 -25.89 14.72 -5.01
C THR A 28 -24.81 14.77 -3.91
N ALA A 29 -24.78 15.83 -3.12
CA ALA A 29 -23.83 15.98 -2.01
C ALA A 29 -23.95 14.75 -1.09
N GLN A 30 -23.06 13.78 -1.29
CA GLN A 30 -23.11 12.51 -0.59
C GLN A 30 -22.89 12.83 0.88
N ALA A 31 -23.94 12.64 1.70
CA ALA A 31 -23.81 12.73 3.15
C ALA A 31 -22.60 11.88 3.53
N ALA A 32 -21.56 12.52 4.08
CA ALA A 32 -20.28 11.86 4.27
C ALA A 32 -20.53 10.57 5.08
N GLY A 33 -20.34 9.41 4.43
CA GLY A 33 -20.64 8.12 5.04
C GLY A 33 -19.85 7.93 6.33
N THR A 34 -20.19 6.92 7.13
CA THR A 34 -19.46 6.65 8.38
C THR A 34 -17.96 6.52 8.11
N LEU A 35 -17.14 7.32 8.82
CA LEU A 35 -15.68 7.27 8.69
C LEU A 35 -15.20 5.85 9.02
N LYS A 36 -14.43 5.24 8.12
CA LYS A 36 -13.79 3.95 8.38
C LYS A 36 -12.27 4.13 8.38
N PHE A 37 -11.61 3.32 9.20
CA PHE A 37 -10.16 3.37 9.37
C PHE A 37 -9.64 1.96 9.65
N THR A 38 -8.39 1.71 9.29
CA THR A 38 -7.76 0.41 9.51
C THR A 38 -7.36 0.26 10.98
N LYS A 39 -8.00 -0.67 11.70
CA LYS A 39 -7.76 -0.90 13.14
C LYS A 39 -6.40 -1.53 13.45
N SER A 40 -5.84 -2.29 12.52
CA SER A 40 -4.55 -2.96 12.68
C SER A 40 -3.77 -2.98 11.39
N VAL A 41 -2.49 -2.63 11.44
CA VAL A 41 -1.60 -2.58 10.28
C VAL A 41 -0.30 -3.30 10.61
N ALA A 42 0.18 -4.14 9.69
CA ALA A 42 1.51 -4.71 9.76
C ALA A 42 2.42 -3.99 8.76
N LEU A 43 3.60 -3.56 9.22
CA LEU A 43 4.61 -2.88 8.42
C LEU A 43 5.94 -3.62 8.49
N MET A 44 6.75 -3.46 7.45
CA MET A 44 8.15 -3.87 7.46
C MET A 44 9.03 -2.70 7.91
N LYS A 45 10.10 -3.02 8.65
CA LYS A 45 11.10 -2.02 9.05
C LYS A 45 11.63 -1.27 7.82
N GLY A 46 11.57 0.05 7.86
CA GLY A 46 12.00 0.93 6.77
C GLY A 46 10.85 1.37 5.84
N GLU A 47 9.66 0.77 5.94
CA GLU A 47 8.51 1.19 5.15
C GLU A 47 7.97 2.55 5.58
N GLU A 48 7.50 3.31 4.59
CA GLU A 48 6.75 4.55 4.76
C GLU A 48 5.49 4.46 3.91
N ILE A 49 4.32 4.44 4.56
CA ILE A 49 3.03 4.28 3.87
C ILE A 49 2.10 5.44 4.19
N GLY A 50 1.21 5.76 3.25
CA GLY A 50 0.03 6.56 3.56
C GLY A 50 -1.03 5.71 4.29
N HIS A 51 -1.67 6.31 5.27
CA HIS A 51 -2.73 5.73 6.07
C HIS A 51 -4.01 6.53 5.83
N VAL A 52 -5.02 5.84 5.33
CA VAL A 52 -6.22 6.46 4.74
C VAL A 52 -7.38 6.40 5.73
N ILE A 53 -8.16 7.49 5.76
CA ILE A 53 -9.46 7.55 6.43
C ILE A 53 -10.52 7.47 5.32
N ILE A 54 -11.26 6.38 5.27
CA ILE A 54 -12.29 6.15 4.27
C ILE A 54 -13.51 7.02 4.62
N ASN A 55 -14.14 7.59 3.59
CA ASN A 55 -15.28 8.53 3.69
C ASN A 55 -14.92 9.87 4.38
N SER A 56 -13.63 10.21 4.49
CA SER A 56 -13.20 11.55 4.86
C SER A 56 -13.47 12.52 3.72
N VAL A 57 -13.88 13.74 4.05
CA VAL A 57 -14.04 14.83 3.07
C VAL A 57 -13.01 15.94 3.33
N ARG A 58 -12.71 16.77 2.33
CA ARG A 58 -11.69 17.86 2.44
C ARG A 58 -11.92 18.80 3.64
N SER A 59 -13.17 18.99 4.05
CA SER A 59 -13.51 19.84 5.20
C SER A 59 -13.23 19.21 6.57
N ASP A 60 -12.90 17.92 6.61
CA ASP A 60 -12.60 17.18 7.83
C ASP A 60 -11.21 17.54 8.37
N LYS A 61 -11.15 17.86 9.66
CA LYS A 61 -9.90 18.22 10.34
C LYS A 61 -9.39 17.06 11.18
N VAL A 62 -8.22 16.54 10.84
CA VAL A 62 -7.48 15.61 11.70
C VAL A 62 -6.80 16.38 12.84
N LEU A 63 -7.03 15.94 14.07
CA LEU A 63 -6.54 16.55 15.30
C LEU A 63 -5.76 15.52 16.14
N GLY A 64 -4.70 15.97 16.81
CA GLY A 64 -3.98 15.17 17.81
C GLY A 64 -3.36 13.88 17.29
N LEU A 65 -2.88 13.86 16.04
CA LEU A 65 -2.18 12.71 15.47
C LEU A 65 -0.91 12.41 16.25
N LYS A 66 -0.86 11.24 16.88
CA LYS A 66 0.29 10.79 17.66
C LYS A 66 0.51 9.28 17.57
N SER A 67 1.73 8.87 17.86
CA SER A 67 2.16 7.48 18.01
C SER A 67 2.52 7.25 19.48
N SER A 68 2.06 6.15 20.07
CA SER A 68 2.41 5.81 21.46
C SER A 68 3.88 5.43 21.63
N ASN A 69 4.56 5.05 20.54
CA ASN A 69 5.99 4.76 20.52
C ASN A 69 6.63 5.26 19.21
N THR A 70 7.22 6.45 19.27
CA THR A 70 7.86 7.14 18.13
C THR A 70 9.18 6.51 17.67
N ASN A 71 9.77 5.64 18.49
CA ASN A 71 10.94 4.83 18.15
C ASN A 71 10.56 3.64 17.25
N VAL A 72 9.32 3.14 17.34
CA VAL A 72 8.79 2.07 16.47
C VAL A 72 8.17 2.67 15.22
N VAL A 73 7.23 3.62 15.37
CA VAL A 73 6.52 4.26 14.25
C VAL A 73 6.46 5.77 14.46
N SER A 74 6.91 6.56 13.50
CA SER A 74 6.61 8.00 13.45
C SER A 74 5.42 8.27 12.54
N VAL A 75 4.63 9.28 12.89
CA VAL A 75 3.47 9.73 12.12
C VAL A 75 3.62 11.19 11.75
N LYS A 76 3.18 11.55 10.54
CA LYS A 76 3.15 12.93 10.07
C LYS A 76 1.97 13.13 9.14
N LYS A 77 1.43 14.34 9.13
CA LYS A 77 0.51 14.79 8.07
C LYS A 77 1.38 15.37 6.96
N MET A 78 1.23 14.87 5.74
CA MET A 78 1.96 15.39 4.58
C MET A 78 1.00 15.88 3.50
N PRO A 79 1.36 16.94 2.75
CA PRO A 79 0.65 17.31 1.53
C PRO A 79 0.60 16.12 0.57
N PHE A 80 -0.56 15.88 -0.03
CA PHE A 80 -0.75 14.86 -1.05
C PHE A 80 -1.86 15.30 -2.00
N LEU A 81 -1.50 15.52 -3.27
CA LEU A 81 -2.37 16.17 -4.26
C LEU A 81 -2.89 17.51 -3.68
N ASP A 82 -4.19 17.77 -3.77
CA ASP A 82 -4.82 18.98 -3.24
C ASP A 82 -5.23 18.88 -1.75
N ASP A 83 -4.79 17.83 -1.05
CA ASP A 83 -5.16 17.58 0.35
C ASP A 83 -3.95 17.08 1.14
N TYR A 84 -4.17 16.25 2.16
CA TYR A 84 -3.11 15.63 2.94
C TYR A 84 -3.32 14.14 3.12
N THR A 85 -2.21 13.44 3.35
CA THR A 85 -2.21 12.04 3.79
C THR A 85 -1.56 11.91 5.17
N LEU A 86 -2.04 10.95 5.96
CA LEU A 86 -1.40 10.58 7.22
C LEU A 86 -0.33 9.55 6.91
N THR A 87 0.94 9.91 7.03
CA THR A 87 2.04 9.00 6.74
C THR A 87 2.52 8.30 7.99
N LEU A 88 2.75 6.99 7.91
CA LEU A 88 3.34 6.15 8.94
C LEU A 88 4.71 5.68 8.44
N LYS A 89 5.77 5.95 9.21
CA LYS A 89 7.13 5.47 8.93
C LYS A 89 7.59 4.49 10.00
N ALA A 90 7.85 3.25 9.59
CA ALA A 90 8.30 2.16 10.44
C ALA A 90 9.83 2.22 10.63
N LYS A 91 10.28 2.46 11.87
CA LYS A 91 11.69 2.65 12.19
C LYS A 91 12.34 1.42 12.82
N LYS A 92 11.66 0.80 13.78
CA LYS A 92 12.16 -0.34 14.57
C LYS A 92 11.05 -1.38 14.71
N THR A 93 11.45 -2.64 14.83
CA THR A 93 10.52 -3.73 15.16
C THR A 93 9.87 -3.49 16.52
N GLY A 94 8.59 -3.83 16.63
CA GLY A 94 7.80 -3.59 17.83
C GLY A 94 6.35 -3.26 17.51
N THR A 95 5.63 -2.74 18.49
CA THR A 95 4.24 -2.30 18.32
C THR A 95 4.09 -0.85 18.76
N SER A 96 3.24 -0.10 18.09
CA SER A 96 2.79 1.24 18.49
C SER A 96 1.28 1.37 18.27
N ILE A 97 0.62 2.24 19.04
CA ILE A 97 -0.76 2.66 18.80
C ILE A 97 -0.73 4.06 18.18
N ILE A 98 -1.30 4.18 16.98
CA ILE A 98 -1.55 5.47 16.35
C ILE A 98 -2.92 5.95 16.79
N SER A 99 -3.01 7.17 17.30
CA SER A 99 -4.29 7.78 17.70
C SER A 99 -4.45 9.17 17.13
N PHE A 100 -5.67 9.50 16.72
CA PHE A 100 -6.04 10.83 16.24
C PHE A 100 -7.57 11.00 16.37
N LYS A 101 -8.03 12.23 16.21
CA LYS A 101 -9.45 12.56 16.08
C LYS A 101 -9.72 13.15 14.70
N VAL A 102 -10.95 12.99 14.20
CA VAL A 102 -11.44 13.69 13.01
C VAL A 102 -12.65 14.51 13.42
N LYS A 103 -12.55 15.83 13.25
CA LYS A 103 -13.65 16.78 13.47
C LYS A 103 -14.25 17.16 12.12
N ARG A 104 -15.53 16.87 11.93
CA ARG A 104 -16.30 17.24 10.73
C ARG A 104 -16.72 18.71 10.77
N LYS A 105 -17.07 19.27 9.61
CA LYS A 105 -17.59 20.65 9.49
C LYS A 105 -18.82 20.91 10.38
N ASN A 106 -19.68 19.90 10.56
CA ASN A 106 -20.84 19.96 11.45
C ASN A 106 -20.51 19.86 12.96
N GLY A 107 -19.23 19.88 13.33
CA GLY A 107 -18.77 19.82 14.73
C GLY A 107 -18.60 18.40 15.29
N LYS A 108 -19.21 17.38 14.67
CA LYS A 108 -19.10 15.99 15.15
C LYS A 108 -17.65 15.50 15.11
N THR A 109 -17.20 14.90 16.21
CA THR A 109 -15.83 14.44 16.38
C THR A 109 -15.77 12.93 16.57
N TYR A 110 -14.89 12.28 15.82
CA TYR A 110 -14.65 10.84 15.88
C TYR A 110 -13.24 10.57 16.39
N SER A 111 -13.06 9.59 17.27
CA SER A 111 -11.76 9.21 17.81
C SER A 111 -11.31 7.87 17.25
N PHE A 112 -10.05 7.79 16.85
CA PHE A 112 -9.48 6.62 16.20
C PHE A 112 -8.22 6.15 16.91
N LYS A 113 -8.06 4.81 16.97
CA LYS A 113 -6.88 4.13 17.47
C LYS A 113 -6.56 2.95 16.56
N SER A 114 -5.37 2.93 15.97
CA SER A 114 -4.88 1.84 15.11
C SER A 114 -3.64 1.20 15.73
N LYS A 115 -3.64 -0.12 15.85
CA LYS A 115 -2.45 -0.89 16.26
C LYS A 115 -1.54 -1.06 15.05
N VAL A 116 -0.29 -0.64 15.17
CA VAL A 116 0.74 -0.87 14.16
C VAL A 116 1.77 -1.82 14.72
N THR A 117 2.02 -2.92 14.03
CA THR A 117 3.08 -3.86 14.37
C THR A 117 4.13 -3.86 13.25
N VAL A 118 5.38 -3.62 13.64
CA VAL A 118 6.52 -3.55 12.72
C VAL A 118 7.34 -4.84 12.82
N HIS A 119 7.56 -5.48 11.68
CA HIS A 119 8.35 -6.70 11.54
C HIS A 119 9.63 -6.46 10.73
N ASN A 120 10.62 -7.32 10.92
CA ASN A 120 11.73 -7.40 9.96
C ASN A 120 11.23 -8.01 8.66
N TYR A 121 11.68 -7.45 7.55
CA TYR A 121 11.39 -7.98 6.23
C TYR A 121 12.11 -9.30 5.98
N SER A 122 11.42 -10.23 5.35
CA SER A 122 12.00 -11.44 4.78
C SER A 122 11.23 -11.77 3.51
N ASN A 123 11.95 -12.15 2.46
CA ASN A 123 11.37 -12.46 1.16
C ASN A 123 10.28 -13.55 1.29
N PRO A 124 9.02 -13.22 0.98
CA PRO A 124 7.92 -14.17 1.12
C PRO A 124 7.80 -15.11 -0.09
N LEU A 125 8.58 -14.90 -1.15
CA LEU A 125 8.44 -15.59 -2.44
C LEU A 125 9.44 -16.74 -2.57
N ASN A 126 8.96 -17.88 -3.06
CA ASN A 126 9.82 -18.97 -3.50
C ASN A 126 10.15 -18.84 -5.00
N VAL A 127 9.19 -18.37 -5.80
CA VAL A 127 9.32 -18.09 -7.23
C VAL A 127 8.58 -16.78 -7.53
N CYS A 128 9.18 -15.92 -8.36
CA CYS A 128 8.52 -14.73 -8.90
C CYS A 128 8.94 -14.54 -10.35
N LYS A 129 8.34 -15.28 -11.27
CA LYS A 129 8.67 -15.23 -12.69
C LYS A 129 7.73 -14.33 -13.45
N PHE A 130 8.31 -13.54 -14.34
CA PHE A 130 7.61 -12.89 -15.42
C PHE A 130 8.27 -13.35 -16.72
N GLY A 131 7.53 -14.07 -17.56
CA GLY A 131 8.10 -14.82 -18.68
C GLY A 131 9.13 -15.84 -18.20
N ARG A 132 10.35 -15.77 -18.75
CA ARG A 132 11.47 -16.68 -18.42
C ARG A 132 12.30 -16.19 -17.23
N LYS A 133 12.19 -14.92 -16.82
CA LYS A 133 13.07 -14.31 -15.81
C LYS A 133 12.44 -14.46 -14.43
N ASP A 134 13.24 -14.96 -13.49
CA ASP A 134 12.87 -15.06 -12.08
C ASP A 134 13.43 -13.86 -11.31
N TYR A 135 12.54 -13.16 -10.62
CA TYR A 135 12.80 -11.98 -9.82
C TYR A 135 12.91 -12.28 -8.32
N LYS A 136 12.75 -13.54 -7.89
CA LYS A 136 12.82 -13.95 -6.48
C LYS A 136 13.98 -13.30 -5.73
N LYS A 137 15.21 -13.43 -6.24
CA LYS A 137 16.43 -12.92 -5.57
C LYS A 137 16.43 -11.40 -5.41
N SER A 138 15.78 -10.67 -6.32
CA SER A 138 15.64 -9.22 -6.22
C SER A 138 14.80 -8.78 -5.02
N PHE A 139 13.90 -9.66 -4.54
CA PHE A 139 13.08 -9.43 -3.36
C PHE A 139 13.77 -9.78 -2.04
N ASP A 140 15.04 -10.18 -2.01
CA ASP A 140 15.71 -10.53 -0.74
C ASP A 140 15.91 -9.32 0.18
N LYS A 141 16.01 -8.11 -0.38
CA LYS A 141 16.24 -6.86 0.38
C LYS A 141 15.21 -5.77 0.09
N LYS A 142 14.29 -5.99 -0.83
CA LYS A 142 13.36 -4.97 -1.32
C LYS A 142 11.96 -5.55 -1.38
N THR A 143 10.97 -4.73 -1.05
CA THR A 143 9.55 -5.04 -1.25
C THR A 143 9.08 -4.62 -2.64
N MET A 144 9.88 -3.87 -3.39
CA MET A 144 9.55 -3.34 -4.70
C MET A 144 10.71 -3.58 -5.66
N VAL A 145 10.41 -4.21 -6.79
CA VAL A 145 11.40 -4.63 -7.79
C VAL A 145 10.85 -4.28 -9.17
N PRO A 146 11.55 -3.46 -9.97
CA PRO A 146 11.17 -3.25 -11.35
C PRO A 146 11.56 -4.46 -12.22
N VAL A 147 10.75 -4.74 -13.25
CA VAL A 147 11.16 -5.61 -14.35
C VAL A 147 12.38 -5.01 -15.06
N ALA A 148 13.14 -5.86 -15.76
CA ALA A 148 14.42 -5.43 -16.30
C ALA A 148 14.21 -4.64 -17.60
N LYS A 149 15.04 -3.63 -17.86
CA LYS A 149 15.06 -2.92 -19.14
C LYS A 149 15.21 -3.91 -20.29
N GLY A 150 14.41 -3.72 -21.35
CA GLY A 150 14.44 -4.57 -22.55
C GLY A 150 13.79 -5.95 -22.39
N TYR A 151 13.19 -6.25 -21.24
CA TYR A 151 12.46 -7.50 -21.03
C TYR A 151 11.05 -7.43 -21.67
N PRO A 152 10.47 -8.55 -22.16
CA PRO A 152 9.16 -8.54 -22.80
C PRO A 152 8.10 -7.86 -21.95
N ARG A 153 7.39 -6.88 -22.52
CA ARG A 153 6.34 -6.13 -21.81
C ARG A 153 5.13 -7.00 -21.51
N LYS A 154 4.83 -7.99 -22.34
CA LYS A 154 3.71 -8.93 -22.18
C LYS A 154 4.23 -10.32 -21.90
N ALA A 155 3.95 -10.87 -20.72
CA ALA A 155 4.38 -12.23 -20.38
C ALA A 155 3.50 -12.88 -19.31
N LYS A 156 3.63 -14.20 -19.21
CA LYS A 156 2.98 -15.02 -18.19
C LYS A 156 3.64 -14.80 -16.83
N VAL A 157 2.84 -14.65 -15.78
CA VAL A 157 3.29 -14.51 -14.40
C VAL A 157 3.25 -15.86 -13.70
N CYS A 158 4.32 -16.23 -12.99
CA CYS A 158 4.34 -17.43 -12.14
C CYS A 158 4.91 -17.09 -10.76
N ILE A 159 4.06 -17.10 -9.75
CA ILE A 159 4.40 -16.71 -8.37
C ILE A 159 4.08 -17.84 -7.41
N THR A 160 5.01 -18.18 -6.52
CA THR A 160 4.76 -19.12 -5.42
C THR A 160 5.32 -18.56 -4.12
N ALA A 161 4.67 -18.88 -3.00
CA ALA A 161 5.12 -18.47 -1.68
C ALA A 161 6.22 -19.39 -1.14
N LYS A 162 7.12 -18.83 -0.33
CA LYS A 162 8.09 -19.56 0.49
C LYS A 162 7.37 -20.27 1.64
N LYS A 163 7.93 -21.39 2.14
CA LYS A 163 7.43 -22.07 3.34
C LYS A 163 7.23 -21.06 4.49
N GLY A 164 6.09 -21.14 5.17
CA GLY A 164 5.68 -20.18 6.21
C GLY A 164 4.94 -18.95 5.67
N TYR A 165 4.71 -18.87 4.36
CA TYR A 165 3.94 -17.84 3.70
C TYR A 165 2.87 -18.43 2.79
N LYS A 166 1.82 -17.64 2.52
CA LYS A 166 0.75 -17.97 1.56
C LYS A 166 0.47 -16.77 0.67
N ILE A 167 0.38 -16.96 -0.64
CA ILE A 167 -0.13 -15.92 -1.56
C ILE A 167 -1.64 -15.80 -1.33
N VAL A 168 -2.09 -14.59 -1.01
CA VAL A 168 -3.50 -14.28 -0.74
C VAL A 168 -4.20 -13.80 -2.02
N ALA A 169 -3.55 -12.90 -2.75
CA ALA A 169 -4.05 -12.36 -4.00
C ALA A 169 -2.90 -11.80 -4.82
N ILE A 170 -3.10 -11.74 -6.13
CA ILE A 170 -2.24 -11.01 -7.06
C ILE A 170 -3.15 -9.99 -7.71
N TYR A 171 -2.84 -8.70 -7.57
CA TYR A 171 -3.52 -7.63 -8.28
C TYR A 171 -2.63 -7.10 -9.38
N TYR A 172 -3.24 -6.90 -10.54
CA TYR A 172 -2.70 -6.09 -11.62
C TYR A 172 -3.25 -4.69 -11.46
N SER A 173 -2.36 -3.71 -11.27
CA SER A 173 -2.72 -2.37 -10.83
C SER A 173 -2.11 -1.32 -11.74
N GLU A 174 -2.83 -0.22 -11.91
CA GLU A 174 -2.38 0.96 -12.63
C GLU A 174 -1.80 2.00 -11.66
N HIS A 175 -0.72 2.65 -12.06
CA HIS A 175 -0.15 3.76 -11.30
C HIS A 175 -1.10 4.97 -11.35
N GLY A 176 -1.22 5.68 -10.22
CA GLY A 176 -1.93 6.95 -10.13
C GLY A 176 -3.46 6.91 -10.22
N THR A 177 -4.07 5.86 -10.78
CA THR A 177 -5.53 5.79 -10.97
C THR A 177 -6.26 5.09 -9.82
N GLY A 178 -5.55 4.27 -9.04
CA GLY A 178 -6.15 3.40 -8.03
C GLY A 178 -6.92 2.21 -8.61
N ARG A 179 -6.94 2.05 -9.94
CA ARG A 179 -7.56 0.90 -10.60
C ARG A 179 -6.70 -0.33 -10.40
N GLN A 180 -7.34 -1.41 -10.00
CA GLN A 180 -6.71 -2.72 -9.88
C GLN A 180 -7.71 -3.83 -10.19
N ARG A 181 -7.21 -4.93 -10.75
CA ARG A 181 -7.98 -6.15 -10.95
C ARG A 181 -7.25 -7.33 -10.36
N LYS A 182 -7.98 -8.22 -9.69
CA LYS A 182 -7.41 -9.48 -9.20
C LYS A 182 -7.14 -10.40 -10.39
N ILE A 183 -5.95 -10.98 -10.46
CA ILE A 183 -5.56 -11.94 -11.49
C ILE A 183 -5.22 -13.30 -10.88
N LYS A 184 -5.32 -14.36 -11.69
CA LYS A 184 -4.89 -15.70 -11.31
C LYS A 184 -3.39 -15.85 -11.55
N ASN A 185 -2.73 -16.69 -10.75
CA ASN A 185 -1.37 -17.11 -11.07
C ASN A 185 -1.36 -17.82 -12.44
N GLY A 186 -0.34 -17.56 -13.26
CA GLY A 186 -0.30 -18.04 -14.65
C GLY A 186 -1.01 -17.14 -15.66
N SER A 187 -1.55 -15.98 -15.25
CA SER A 187 -2.12 -15.01 -16.22
C SER A 187 -1.03 -14.35 -17.04
N THR A 188 -1.34 -14.01 -18.30
CA THR A 188 -0.50 -13.16 -19.15
C THR A 188 -0.93 -11.70 -18.97
N VAL A 189 0.02 -10.83 -18.62
CA VAL A 189 -0.23 -9.40 -18.36
C VAL A 189 0.82 -8.54 -19.04
N ILE A 190 0.56 -7.24 -19.14
CA ILE A 190 1.49 -6.24 -19.66
C ILE A 190 2.10 -5.47 -18.48
N LEU A 191 3.40 -5.58 -18.23
CA LEU A 191 4.11 -4.77 -17.22
C LEU A 191 4.98 -3.72 -17.90
N ASP A 192 4.39 -2.56 -18.15
CA ASP A 192 5.04 -1.34 -18.62
C ASP A 192 5.09 -0.28 -17.50
N GLY A 193 5.58 0.93 -17.79
CA GLY A 193 5.67 1.98 -16.77
C GLY A 193 4.34 2.35 -16.10
N GLU A 194 3.19 2.05 -16.70
CA GLU A 194 1.90 2.41 -16.11
C GLU A 194 1.35 1.33 -15.17
N HIS A 195 1.97 0.15 -15.13
CA HIS A 195 1.42 -1.01 -14.45
C HIS A 195 2.40 -1.73 -13.51
N TYR A 196 1.84 -2.32 -12.46
CA TYR A 196 2.59 -3.14 -11.52
C TYR A 196 1.75 -4.32 -11.03
N LEU A 197 2.43 -5.35 -10.51
CA LEU A 197 1.79 -6.41 -9.75
C LEU A 197 1.91 -6.13 -8.26
N GLN A 198 0.78 -6.07 -7.57
CA GLN A 198 0.74 -6.15 -6.12
C GLN A 198 0.50 -7.59 -5.69
N ILE A 199 1.47 -8.19 -5.01
CA ILE A 199 1.43 -9.58 -4.57
C ILE A 199 1.18 -9.59 -3.07
N LEU A 200 -0.08 -9.85 -2.66
CA LEU A 200 -0.43 -9.97 -1.25
C LEU A 200 -0.02 -11.33 -0.73
N TYR A 201 0.67 -11.32 0.41
CA TYR A 201 1.08 -12.53 1.11
C TYR A 201 0.68 -12.47 2.58
N LYS A 202 0.41 -13.65 3.15
CA LYS A 202 0.19 -13.86 4.57
C LYS A 202 1.39 -14.60 5.15
N ASN A 203 1.99 -14.08 6.23
CA ASN A 203 2.90 -14.88 7.06
C ASN A 203 2.05 -15.76 7.99
N THR A 204 2.21 -17.08 7.90
CA THR A 204 1.30 -18.02 8.58
C THR A 204 1.57 -18.10 10.08
N SER A 205 2.82 -17.92 10.51
CA SER A 205 3.21 -17.96 11.92
C SER A 205 2.88 -16.64 12.63
N LYS A 206 3.24 -15.50 12.04
CA LYS A 206 3.03 -14.17 12.64
C LYS A 206 1.62 -13.60 12.35
N ASN A 207 0.83 -14.30 11.54
CA ASN A 207 -0.56 -13.98 11.21
C ASN A 207 -0.78 -12.53 10.73
N TYR A 208 0.12 -12.00 9.90
CA TYR A 208 -0.05 -10.70 9.25
C TYR A 208 -0.18 -10.86 7.74
N VAL A 209 -0.79 -9.86 7.10
CA VAL A 209 -0.84 -9.70 5.64
C VAL A 209 -0.01 -8.47 5.25
N SER A 210 0.79 -8.61 4.20
CA SER A 210 1.57 -7.52 3.61
C SER A 210 1.71 -7.79 2.09
N SER A 211 2.48 -6.97 1.39
CA SER A 211 2.58 -6.98 -0.06
C SER A 211 4.00 -6.75 -0.53
N VAL A 212 4.36 -7.38 -1.65
CA VAL A 212 5.53 -7.03 -2.47
C VAL A 212 5.07 -6.65 -3.87
N TYR A 213 5.90 -5.89 -4.59
CA TYR A 213 5.55 -5.21 -5.82
C TYR A 213 6.54 -5.56 -6.93
N LEU A 214 6.03 -6.07 -8.06
CA LEU A 214 6.80 -6.22 -9.28
C LEU A 214 6.34 -5.13 -10.26
N ASP A 215 7.12 -4.07 -10.39
CA ASP A 215 6.77 -2.91 -11.22
C ASP A 215 7.15 -3.15 -12.67
N GLY A 216 6.35 -2.65 -13.59
CA GLY A 216 6.78 -2.50 -14.96
C GLY A 216 7.90 -1.46 -15.09
N TYR A 217 8.64 -1.53 -16.19
CA TYR A 217 9.80 -0.68 -16.40
C TYR A 217 9.37 0.68 -16.97
N TRP A 218 9.65 1.76 -16.25
CA TRP A 218 9.60 3.14 -16.76
C TRP A 218 10.77 3.37 -17.73
N MET A 219 10.45 3.80 -18.95
CA MET A 219 11.45 4.23 -19.93
C MET A 219 11.96 5.64 -19.64
#